data_AF-T1ABC0-F1
#
_entry.id   AF-T1ABC0-F1
#
_cell.length_a   1.000
_cell.length_b   1.000
_cell.length_c   1.000
_cell.angle_alpha   90.00
_cell.angle_beta   90.00
_cell.angle_gamma   90.00
#
_symmetry.space_group_name_H-M   'P 1'
#
loop_
_entity.id
_entity.type
_entity.pdbx_description
1 polymer ?
#
loop_
_entity_poly.entity_id
_entity_poly.type
_entity_poly.pdbx_seq_one_letter_code
_entity_poly.pdbx_strand_id
1 'polypeptide(L)'
;MFLHSGVADSRMWDPQFGWLATSHRVVRWDHRGFRDTPHVPGSFSYAADVLAALDGLGIRRATLIGASMGGMMAIRVALEHPERVDRLVLIGTNVYGYEPSPVVDVPPDSGGGYLRRRRRKRTWRP
;
A
#
# COMPACT_ATOMS: atom_id res chain seq x y z
N MET A 1 7.50 -7.98 4.52
CA MET A 1 7.38 -6.61 5.02
C MET A 1 6.10 -6.02 4.49
N PHE A 2 5.25 -5.56 5.40
CA PHE A 2 3.95 -4.98 5.11
C PHE A 2 4.03 -3.46 4.96
N LEU A 3 3.40 -2.92 3.92
CA LEU A 3 3.33 -1.49 3.62
C LEU A 3 1.87 -1.05 3.56
N HIS A 4 1.44 -0.24 4.52
CA HIS A 4 0.04 0.17 4.67
C HIS A 4 -0.43 1.18 3.61
N SER A 5 -1.75 1.32 3.47
CA SER A 5 -2.40 2.29 2.59
C SER A 5 -2.24 3.72 3.11
N GLY A 6 -2.31 4.73 2.24
CA GLY A 6 -2.14 6.14 2.60
C GLY A 6 -3.27 6.76 3.44
N VAL A 7 -4.30 6.00 3.78
CA VAL A 7 -5.42 6.38 4.66
C VAL A 7 -5.48 5.54 5.93
N ALA A 8 -4.47 4.70 6.15
CA ALA A 8 -4.38 3.76 7.25
C ALA A 8 -3.00 3.89 7.92
N ASP A 9 -2.71 2.95 8.82
CA ASP A 9 -1.42 2.77 9.47
C ASP A 9 -1.06 1.28 9.54
N SER A 10 0.05 0.93 10.20
CA SER A 10 0.54 -0.45 10.30
C SER A 10 -0.46 -1.45 10.90
N ARG A 11 -1.46 -1.00 11.68
CA ARG A 11 -2.52 -1.84 12.26
C ARG A 11 -3.48 -2.41 11.23
N MET A 12 -3.51 -1.85 10.02
CA MET A 12 -4.22 -2.45 8.87
C MET A 12 -3.86 -3.93 8.68
N TRP A 13 -2.64 -4.31 9.06
CA TRP A 13 -2.12 -5.66 8.90
C TRP A 13 -2.25 -6.53 10.15
N ASP A 14 -2.88 -6.08 11.24
CA ASP A 14 -3.11 -6.89 12.45
C ASP A 14 -3.68 -8.29 12.14
N PRO A 15 -4.71 -8.43 11.26
CA PRO A 15 -5.29 -9.74 10.97
C PRO A 15 -4.30 -10.71 10.31
N GLN A 16 -3.36 -10.20 9.50
CA GLN A 16 -2.36 -11.02 8.81
C GLN A 16 -1.10 -11.23 9.66
N PHE A 17 -0.73 -10.23 10.47
CA PHE A 17 0.49 -10.23 11.26
C PHE A 17 0.52 -11.41 12.23
N GLY A 18 -0.56 -11.64 12.97
CA GLY A 18 -0.61 -12.65 14.04
C GLY A 18 -0.25 -14.05 13.55
N TRP A 19 -0.86 -14.52 12.46
CA TRP A 19 -0.62 -15.87 11.96
C TRP A 19 0.67 -15.98 11.14
N LEU A 20 1.06 -14.97 10.37
CA LEU A 20 2.33 -15.01 9.61
C LEU A 20 3.55 -14.96 10.52
N ALA A 21 3.47 -14.24 11.63
CA ALA A 21 4.57 -14.12 12.60
C ALA A 21 4.91 -15.45 13.30
N THR A 22 4.02 -16.46 13.24
CA THR A 22 4.27 -17.79 13.81
C THR A 22 5.36 -18.57 13.06
N SER A 23 5.60 -18.24 11.79
CA SER A 23 6.50 -18.99 10.91
C SER A 23 7.46 -18.11 10.11
N HIS A 24 7.26 -16.78 10.12
CA HIS A 24 8.06 -15.83 9.35
C HIS A 24 8.50 -14.66 10.22
N ARG A 25 9.65 -14.07 9.87
CA ARG A 25 10.01 -12.74 10.37
C ARG A 25 9.13 -11.70 9.67
N VAL A 26 8.08 -11.26 10.35
CA VAL A 26 7.12 -10.28 9.83
C VAL A 26 7.45 -8.88 10.35
N VAL A 27 7.56 -7.93 9.42
CA VAL A 27 7.78 -6.51 9.73
C VAL A 27 6.61 -5.72 9.17
N ARG A 28 6.07 -4.83 10.01
CA ARG A 28 5.13 -3.77 9.65
C ARG A 28 5.54 -2.52 10.42
N TRP A 29 5.36 -1.36 9.82
CA TRP A 29 5.77 -0.08 10.39
C TRP A 29 4.89 1.03 9.84
N ASP A 30 4.83 2.16 10.52
CA ASP A 30 4.09 3.35 10.06
C ASP A 30 5.01 4.20 9.19
N HIS A 31 4.60 4.44 7.95
CA HIS A 31 5.38 5.22 6.98
C HIS A 31 5.61 6.65 7.48
N ARG A 32 6.59 7.36 6.88
CA ARG A 32 6.79 8.78 7.13
C ARG A 32 5.49 9.59 7.08
N GLY A 33 5.25 10.42 8.09
CA GLY A 33 4.05 11.24 8.20
C GLY A 33 2.80 10.51 8.71
N PHE A 34 2.93 9.26 9.17
CA PHE A 34 1.84 8.49 9.77
C PHE A 34 2.12 8.17 11.24
N ARG A 35 1.06 8.25 12.05
CA ARG A 35 1.12 8.11 13.52
C ARG A 35 2.29 8.89 14.12
N ASP A 36 3.20 8.19 14.80
CA ASP A 36 4.32 8.76 15.53
C ASP A 36 5.59 8.90 14.65
N THR A 37 5.52 8.49 13.37
CA THR A 37 6.62 8.62 12.42
C THR A 37 6.54 10.00 11.75
N PRO A 38 7.45 10.95 12.07
CA PRO A 38 7.34 12.32 11.58
C PRO A 38 7.56 12.41 10.07
N HIS A 39 6.94 13.41 9.46
CA HIS A 39 7.33 13.85 8.12
C HIS A 39 8.49 14.83 8.24
N VAL A 40 9.65 14.50 7.67
CA VAL A 40 10.81 15.38 7.64
C VAL A 40 10.76 16.25 6.38
N PRO A 41 10.84 17.60 6.50
CA PRO A 41 10.87 18.49 5.35
C PRO A 41 12.01 18.16 4.37
N GLY A 42 11.74 18.29 3.08
CA GLY A 42 12.71 18.10 2.01
C GLY A 42 12.26 17.07 0.98
N SER A 43 13.09 16.88 -0.06
CA SER A 43 12.88 15.83 -1.05
C SER A 43 13.00 14.46 -0.40
N PHE A 44 12.14 13.52 -0.79
CA PHE A 44 12.22 12.15 -0.30
C PHE A 44 11.87 11.12 -1.37
N SER A 45 12.25 9.87 -1.11
CA SER A 45 11.86 8.71 -1.91
C SER A 45 11.21 7.68 -1.01
N TYR A 46 10.02 7.24 -1.39
CA TYR A 46 9.35 6.12 -0.73
C TYR A 46 10.14 4.82 -0.82
N ALA A 47 10.92 4.62 -1.90
CA ALA A 47 11.79 3.45 -1.99
C ALA A 47 12.94 3.55 -0.99
N ALA A 48 13.55 4.73 -0.86
CA ALA A 48 14.62 4.96 0.11
C ALA A 48 14.16 4.69 1.55
N ASP A 49 12.91 5.02 1.90
CA ASP A 49 12.35 4.68 3.20
C ASP A 49 12.29 3.18 3.47
N VAL A 50 11.79 2.42 2.49
CA VAL A 50 11.66 0.98 2.62
C VAL A 50 13.05 0.34 2.74
N LEU A 51 14.03 0.83 1.96
CA LEU A 51 15.41 0.37 2.05
C LEU A 51 16.04 0.70 3.42
N ALA A 52 15.87 1.92 3.91
CA ALA A 52 16.38 2.33 5.20
C ALA A 52 15.77 1.48 6.34
N ALA A 53 14.48 1.17 6.25
CA ALA A 53 13.82 0.27 7.20
C ALA A 53 14.36 -1.17 7.10
N LEU A 54 14.62 -1.68 5.89
CA LEU A 54 15.25 -3.00 5.71
C LEU A 54 16.68 -3.01 6.28
N ASP A 55 17.48 -1.98 6.00
CA ASP A 55 18.87 -1.86 6.45
C ASP A 55 18.95 -1.74 7.97
N GLY A 56 18.12 -0.89 8.58
CA GLY A 56 18.03 -0.74 10.04
C GLY A 56 17.61 -2.03 10.75
N LEU A 57 16.96 -2.95 10.05
CA LEU A 57 16.56 -4.26 10.57
C LEU A 57 17.52 -5.39 10.16
N GLY A 58 18.58 -5.11 9.41
CA GLY A 58 19.52 -6.11 8.89
C GLY A 58 18.87 -7.09 7.91
N ILE A 59 17.84 -6.66 7.17
CA ILE A 59 17.11 -7.49 6.20
C ILE A 59 17.66 -7.22 4.80
N ARG A 60 18.45 -8.18 4.28
CA ARG A 60 19.03 -8.08 2.94
C ARG A 60 17.96 -8.11 1.83
N ARG A 61 17.00 -9.03 1.92
CA ARG A 61 15.94 -9.24 0.92
C ARG A 61 14.62 -9.59 1.62
N ALA A 62 13.49 -9.08 1.12
CA ALA A 62 12.17 -9.32 1.72
C ALA A 62 11.07 -9.57 0.68
N THR A 63 10.06 -10.34 1.06
CA THR A 63 8.75 -10.29 0.38
C THR A 63 8.06 -8.98 0.76
N LEU A 64 7.72 -8.14 -0.22
CA LEU A 64 7.02 -6.88 -0.02
C LEU A 64 5.52 -7.06 -0.29
N ILE A 65 4.68 -6.70 0.69
CA ILE A 65 3.23 -6.79 0.61
C ILE A 65 2.67 -5.39 0.82
N GLY A 66 2.09 -4.80 -0.23
CA GLY A 66 1.69 -3.40 -0.24
C GLY A 66 0.24 -3.20 -0.68
N ALA A 67 -0.48 -2.34 0.04
CA ALA A 67 -1.84 -1.93 -0.31
C ALA A 67 -1.89 -0.45 -0.72
N SER A 68 -2.58 -0.12 -1.81
CA SER A 68 -2.75 1.26 -2.31
C SER A 68 -1.40 2.00 -2.38
N MET A 69 -1.21 3.09 -1.62
CA MET A 69 0.09 3.79 -1.49
C MET A 69 1.25 2.84 -1.17
N GLY A 70 1.09 1.91 -0.23
CA GLY A 70 2.12 0.92 0.09
C GLY A 70 2.46 -0.02 -1.06
N GLY A 71 1.51 -0.28 -1.97
CA GLY A 71 1.76 -1.02 -3.21
C GLY A 71 2.65 -0.23 -4.18
N MET A 72 2.41 1.08 -4.33
CA MET A 72 3.26 1.98 -5.12
C MET A 72 4.69 1.98 -4.57
N MET A 73 4.86 2.05 -3.24
CA MET A 73 6.17 1.98 -2.61
C MET A 73 6.88 0.65 -2.93
N ALA A 74 6.16 -0.47 -2.84
CA ALA A 74 6.70 -1.80 -3.13
C ALA A 74 7.15 -1.95 -4.59
N ILE A 75 6.34 -1.46 -5.53
CA ILE A 75 6.66 -1.44 -6.97
C ILE A 75 7.94 -0.62 -7.20
N ARG A 76 8.04 0.56 -6.57
CA ARG A 76 9.21 1.42 -6.72
C ARG A 76 10.50 0.72 -6.29
N VAL A 77 10.48 0.05 -5.13
CA VAL A 77 11.63 -0.74 -4.67
C VAL A 77 11.94 -1.89 -5.62
N ALA A 78 10.93 -2.60 -6.13
CA ALA A 78 11.16 -3.71 -7.06
C ALA A 78 11.79 -3.25 -8.40
N LEU A 79 11.45 -2.05 -8.87
CA LEU A 79 12.01 -1.46 -10.09
C LEU A 79 13.43 -0.91 -9.89
N GLU A 80 13.67 -0.20 -8.78
CA GLU A 80 14.95 0.46 -8.52
C GLU A 80 15.99 -0.47 -7.86
N HIS A 81 15.53 -1.47 -7.09
CA HIS A 81 16.34 -2.34 -6.25
C HIS A 81 15.82 -3.80 -6.23
N PRO A 82 15.73 -4.46 -7.40
CA PRO A 82 15.16 -5.81 -7.51
C PRO A 82 15.89 -6.85 -6.63
N GLU A 83 17.18 -6.66 -6.35
CA GLU A 83 17.99 -7.51 -5.46
C GLU A 83 17.50 -7.51 -4.00
N ARG A 84 16.74 -6.49 -3.60
CA ARG A 84 16.15 -6.33 -2.27
C ARG A 84 14.77 -6.99 -2.15
N VAL A 85 14.16 -7.41 -3.26
CA VAL A 85 12.78 -7.95 -3.30
C VAL A 85 12.79 -9.44 -3.61
N ASP A 86 12.18 -10.24 -2.71
CA ASP A 86 12.03 -11.69 -2.87
C ASP A 86 10.76 -12.06 -3.65
N ARG A 87 9.64 -11.49 -3.22
CA ARG A 87 8.33 -11.59 -3.86
C ARG A 87 7.59 -10.28 -3.68
N LEU A 88 6.62 -10.02 -4.56
CA LEU A 88 5.82 -8.80 -4.55
C LEU A 88 4.33 -9.17 -4.51
N VAL A 89 3.59 -8.61 -3.54
CA VAL A 89 2.14 -8.77 -3.41
C VAL A 89 1.50 -7.39 -3.40
N LEU A 90 0.60 -7.15 -4.35
CA LEU A 90 0.02 -5.83 -4.61
C LEU A 90 -1.51 -5.87 -4.44
N ILE A 91 -2.04 -4.98 -3.61
CA ILE A 91 -3.47 -4.97 -3.26
C ILE A 91 -4.05 -3.57 -3.51
N GLY A 92 -4.93 -3.44 -4.51
CA GLY A 92 -5.64 -2.18 -4.79
C GLY A 92 -4.71 -0.99 -5.00
N THR A 93 -3.62 -1.20 -5.73
CA THR A 93 -2.61 -0.17 -6.05
C THR A 93 -2.55 0.08 -7.55
N ASN A 94 -1.95 1.21 -7.94
CA ASN A 94 -1.75 1.57 -9.33
C ASN A 94 -0.27 1.57 -9.68
N VAL A 95 0.03 1.20 -10.92
CA VAL A 95 1.34 1.40 -11.53
C VAL A 95 1.30 2.77 -12.22
N TYR A 96 2.23 3.65 -11.87
CA TYR A 96 2.37 4.95 -12.55
C TYR A 96 3.22 4.80 -13.81
N GLY A 97 2.98 5.64 -14.81
CA GLY A 97 3.73 5.63 -16.07
C GLY A 97 3.15 4.73 -17.17
N TYR A 98 1.93 4.21 -16.97
CA TYR A 98 1.16 3.61 -18.06
C TYR A 98 0.34 4.70 -18.76
N GLU A 99 0.41 4.74 -20.10
CA GLU A 99 -0.48 5.58 -20.91
C GLU A 99 -1.91 5.04 -20.80
N PRO A 100 -2.89 5.83 -20.34
CA PRO A 100 -4.28 5.39 -20.30
C PRO A 100 -4.70 4.91 -21.69
N SER A 101 -5.43 3.80 -21.76
CA SER A 101 -6.10 3.44 -23.01
C SER A 101 -6.96 4.63 -23.45
N PRO A 102 -6.85 5.10 -24.71
CA PRO A 102 -7.68 6.19 -25.22
C PRO A 102 -9.17 5.81 -25.24
N VAL A 103 -9.47 4.51 -25.13
CA VAL A 103 -10.83 3.97 -25.12
C VAL A 103 -11.04 3.22 -23.80
N VAL A 104 -12.00 3.70 -23.02
CA VAL A 104 -12.65 2.86 -22.01
C VAL A 104 -13.69 2.06 -22.79
N ASP A 105 -13.45 0.77 -23.02
CA ASP A 105 -14.52 -0.14 -23.44
C ASP A 105 -15.50 -0.25 -22.27
N VAL A 106 -16.45 0.68 -22.22
CA VAL A 106 -17.60 0.65 -21.34
C VAL A 106 -18.61 -0.24 -22.06
N PRO A 107 -18.86 -1.49 -21.61
CA PRO A 107 -19.93 -2.30 -22.20
C PRO A 107 -21.22 -1.47 -22.18
N PRO A 108 -22.04 -1.48 -23.24
CA PRO A 108 -23.23 -0.62 -23.37
C PRO A 108 -24.17 -0.64 -22.15
N ASP A 109 -24.13 -1.74 -21.41
CA ASP A 109 -24.98 -2.13 -20.28
C ASP A 109 -24.30 -1.95 -18.91
N SER A 110 -23.07 -1.43 -18.85
CA SER A 110 -22.36 -1.14 -17.60
C SER A 110 -22.83 0.14 -16.89
N GLY A 111 -23.84 0.82 -17.45
CA GLY A 111 -24.65 1.84 -16.77
C GLY A 111 -23.84 2.83 -15.96
N GLY A 112 -23.17 3.78 -16.65
CA GLY A 112 -22.32 4.85 -16.09
C GLY A 112 -22.78 5.37 -14.72
N GLY A 113 -22.33 4.68 -13.67
CA GLY A 113 -23.01 4.67 -12.39
C GLY A 113 -22.06 4.50 -11.23
N TYR A 114 -20.83 5.01 -11.34
CA TYR A 114 -19.92 5.14 -10.19
C TYR A 114 -20.44 6.12 -9.11
N LEU A 115 -21.53 6.85 -9.38
CA LEU A 115 -22.21 7.73 -8.43
C LEU A 115 -23.64 7.28 -8.11
N ARG A 116 -23.83 6.11 -7.50
CA ARG A 116 -25.08 5.85 -6.77
C ARG A 116 -24.99 6.50 -5.38
N ARG A 117 -25.44 7.75 -5.26
CA ARG A 117 -25.75 8.38 -3.96
C ARG A 117 -26.78 7.50 -3.23
N ARG A 118 -26.33 6.64 -2.31
CA ARG A 118 -27.23 6.02 -1.34
C ARG A 118 -27.57 7.06 -0.27
N ARG A 119 -28.59 7.88 -0.49
CA ARG A 119 -29.28 8.57 0.61
C ARG A 119 -30.03 7.51 1.42
N ARG A 120 -29.43 7.00 2.51
CA ARG A 120 -30.23 6.36 3.57
C ARG A 120 -30.82 7.49 4.42
N LYS A 121 -32.12 7.76 4.28
CA LYS A 121 -32.88 8.41 5.35
C LYS A 121 -32.89 7.42 6.52
N ARG A 122 -32.11 7.70 7.56
CA ARG A 122 -32.22 7.02 8.83
C ARG A 122 -33.11 7.89 9.71
N THR A 123 -34.42 7.63 9.70
CA THR A 123 -35.31 8.16 10.72
C THR A 123 -34.94 7.50 12.04
N TRP A 124 -34.37 8.29 12.94
CA TRP A 124 -34.23 7.92 14.34
C TRP A 124 -35.60 8.08 15.01
N ARG A 125 -36.01 7.08 15.79
CA ARG A 125 -37.12 7.15 16.75
C ARG A 125 -36.57 6.76 18.12
N PRO A 126 -37.09 7.39 19.19
CA PRO A 126 -36.37 7.66 20.44
C PRO A 126 -35.95 6.42 21.22
#